data_AF-A0A914VPI5-F1
#
_entry.id   AF-A0A914VPI5-F1
#
_cell.length_a   1.000
_cell.length_b   1.000
_cell.length_c   1.000
_cell.angle_alpha   90.00
_cell.angle_beta   90.00
_cell.angle_gamma   90.00
#
_symmetry.space_group_name_H-M   'P 1'
#
loop_
_entity.id
_entity.type
_entity.pdbx_description
1 polymer ?
#
loop_
_entity_poly.entity_id
_entity_poly.type
_entity_poly.pdbx_seq_one_letter_code
_entity_poly.pdbx_strand_id
1 'polypeptide(L)'
;MMKKIGLAGKMSPNAAAVANGVIKREPSNMSCATTDSDDVCFQDAMEDIPTSSSMDLYESIRETQIALSLFLNNRFDEARARMEPLASQSMYHALGYSTIIYIRAMMTCEREDIEKAMKVTKDACSVCDRFRYRWTLTDTVTSRIVGGSQRILTDEEMHAELCYAECLLLRALLTFVQDENLSSFVKGAMKIRSCYQSYRECQRILHAQQWNDRDPMVRAHFESGTRMGVGTFNLMISTLPSRILKLLEFVGFSGDKVSRNFLFLAFQISL
;
A
#
# COMPACT_ATOMS: atom_id res chain seq x y z
N MET A 1 29.60 68.37 -21.30
CA MET A 1 29.37 67.05 -20.68
C MET A 1 29.82 66.01 -21.71
N MET A 2 30.89 65.21 -21.55
CA MET A 2 31.33 64.37 -20.41
C MET A 2 30.16 63.55 -19.84
N LYS A 3 30.19 62.21 -19.81
CA LYS A 3 31.30 61.33 -19.37
C LYS A 3 31.22 59.90 -19.98
N LYS A 4 32.36 59.19 -20.11
CA LYS A 4 32.46 57.75 -20.47
C LYS A 4 32.22 56.82 -19.27
N ILE A 5 31.55 55.67 -19.45
CA ILE A 5 31.83 54.27 -18.95
C ILE A 5 30.97 53.31 -19.84
N GLY A 6 31.27 52.04 -20.15
CA GLY A 6 32.53 51.27 -20.14
C GLY A 6 32.37 49.74 -19.89
N LEU A 7 33.14 48.93 -20.63
CA LEU A 7 33.53 47.50 -20.42
C LEU A 7 32.60 46.30 -20.73
N ALA A 8 33.12 45.44 -21.64
CA ALA A 8 33.07 43.96 -21.73
C ALA A 8 31.71 43.23 -21.91
N GLY A 9 31.61 42.12 -22.67
CA GLY A 9 32.62 41.35 -23.43
C GLY A 9 32.42 39.83 -23.29
N LYS A 10 32.71 39.04 -24.35
CA LYS A 10 32.37 37.59 -24.57
C LYS A 10 30.91 37.42 -25.05
N MET A 11 30.58 36.95 -26.26
CA MET A 11 31.23 36.05 -27.23
C MET A 11 31.31 34.59 -26.76
N SER A 12 30.34 33.79 -27.22
CA SER A 12 30.25 32.34 -27.05
C SER A 12 30.73 31.64 -28.32
N PRO A 13 31.54 30.58 -28.19
CA PRO A 13 31.29 29.41 -29.03
C PRO A 13 31.47 28.07 -28.29
N ASN A 14 31.09 27.03 -29.04
CA ASN A 14 31.58 25.65 -28.96
C ASN A 14 30.78 24.65 -28.10
N ALA A 15 30.01 23.81 -28.79
CA ALA A 15 29.65 22.46 -28.35
C ALA A 15 30.14 21.49 -29.44
N ALA A 16 31.25 20.82 -29.16
CA ALA A 16 31.85 19.87 -30.09
C ALA A 16 31.25 18.47 -29.90
N ALA A 17 30.77 17.91 -31.01
CA ALA A 17 31.12 16.60 -31.54
C ALA A 17 31.28 15.40 -30.58
N VAL A 18 30.39 14.41 -30.76
CA VAL A 18 30.78 13.00 -30.78
C VAL A 18 30.33 12.43 -32.12
N ALA A 19 31.28 11.88 -32.88
CA ALA A 19 31.03 11.22 -34.16
C ALA A 19 31.27 9.72 -34.03
N ASN A 20 30.46 8.93 -34.76
CA ASN A 20 30.71 7.58 -35.28
C ASN A 20 29.36 7.07 -35.83
N GLY A 21 29.22 6.43 -36.99
CA GLY A 21 30.21 6.11 -38.02
C GLY A 21 29.49 5.48 -39.21
N VAL A 22 29.43 6.23 -40.31
CA VAL A 22 28.78 5.93 -41.60
C VAL A 22 28.91 4.48 -42.10
N ILE A 23 27.79 3.88 -42.54
CA ILE A 23 27.73 3.17 -43.83
C ILE A 23 26.50 3.65 -44.62
N LYS A 24 26.73 4.50 -45.62
CA LYS A 24 25.77 4.75 -46.71
C LYS A 24 25.88 3.62 -47.74
N ARG A 25 24.76 3.24 -48.36
CA ARG A 25 24.74 2.77 -49.76
C ARG A 25 23.66 3.53 -50.52
N GLU A 26 24.05 4.09 -51.65
CA GLU A 26 23.18 4.85 -52.57
C GLU A 26 22.59 3.93 -53.66
N PRO A 27 21.55 4.38 -54.39
CA PRO A 27 20.66 3.47 -55.11
C PRO A 27 21.13 3.12 -56.52
N SER A 28 20.75 1.92 -56.99
CA SER A 28 20.86 1.51 -58.39
C SER A 28 19.46 1.33 -59.01
N ASN A 29 19.11 2.21 -59.95
CA ASN A 29 17.97 2.02 -60.87
C ASN A 29 18.23 0.80 -61.77
N MET A 30 17.19 0.03 -62.15
CA MET A 30 16.75 -0.17 -63.55
C MET A 30 15.64 -1.26 -63.71
N SER A 31 14.52 -0.88 -64.32
CA SER A 31 13.61 -1.69 -65.18
C SER A 31 12.84 -2.94 -64.66
N CYS A 32 11.53 -2.73 -64.50
CA CYS A 32 10.43 -3.47 -65.16
C CYS A 32 10.27 -5.01 -65.01
N ALA A 33 9.20 -5.43 -64.34
CA ALA A 33 8.16 -6.31 -64.91
C ALA A 33 6.86 -6.21 -64.08
N THR A 34 5.70 -6.17 -64.74
CA THR A 34 4.37 -6.22 -64.11
C THR A 34 3.85 -7.65 -64.07
N THR A 35 3.46 -8.15 -62.90
CA THR A 35 2.52 -9.27 -62.73
C THR A 35 1.77 -9.11 -61.42
N ASP A 36 0.45 -9.06 -61.48
CA ASP A 36 -0.43 -9.12 -60.32
C ASP A 36 -0.26 -10.46 -59.57
N SER A 37 -0.14 -10.41 -58.25
CA SER A 37 -0.48 -11.47 -57.31
C SER A 37 -0.64 -10.87 -55.92
N ASP A 38 -1.64 -11.35 -55.18
CA ASP A 38 -2.14 -10.73 -53.96
C ASP A 38 -1.20 -10.88 -52.74
N ASP A 39 -0.16 -10.04 -52.64
CA ASP A 39 0.61 -9.88 -51.42
C ASP A 39 -0.18 -9.04 -50.39
N VAL A 40 -0.89 -9.74 -49.51
CA VAL A 40 -1.54 -9.14 -48.35
C VAL A 40 -0.46 -8.59 -47.43
N CYS A 41 -0.38 -7.26 -47.30
CA CYS A 41 0.56 -6.60 -46.40
C CYS A 41 0.32 -7.07 -44.96
N PHE A 42 1.23 -7.91 -44.44
CA PHE A 42 1.23 -8.27 -43.04
C PHE A 42 1.58 -7.03 -42.22
N GLN A 43 0.57 -6.45 -41.58
CA GLN A 43 0.74 -5.37 -40.64
C GLN A 43 1.43 -5.93 -39.39
N ASP A 44 2.73 -5.75 -39.27
CA ASP A 44 3.49 -6.17 -38.08
C ASP A 44 2.84 -5.61 -36.82
N ALA A 45 2.66 -6.48 -35.81
CA ALA A 45 2.08 -6.09 -34.54
C ALA A 45 2.98 -5.03 -33.88
N MET A 46 2.37 -3.98 -33.35
CA MET A 46 3.10 -2.90 -32.70
C MET A 46 3.74 -3.42 -31.40
N GLU A 47 5.05 -3.69 -31.41
CA GLU A 47 5.78 -4.29 -30.27
C GLU A 47 5.92 -3.36 -29.05
N ASP A 48 5.51 -2.09 -29.16
CA ASP A 48 5.39 -1.17 -28.03
C ASP A 48 4.16 -1.47 -27.17
N ILE A 49 4.16 -2.63 -26.51
CA ILE A 49 3.37 -2.84 -25.29
C ILE A 49 3.92 -1.85 -24.26
N PRO A 50 3.13 -0.89 -23.73
CA PRO A 50 3.60 -0.04 -22.66
C PRO A 50 3.90 -0.94 -21.46
N THR A 51 5.18 -1.08 -21.11
CA THR A 51 5.57 -1.74 -19.86
C THR A 51 5.16 -0.85 -18.70
N SER A 52 3.89 -0.94 -18.33
CA SER A 52 3.38 -0.53 -17.03
C SER A 52 4.07 -1.41 -15.98
N SER A 53 5.21 -0.92 -15.49
CA SER A 53 5.95 -1.57 -14.40
C SER A 53 5.22 -1.51 -13.05
N SER A 54 4.00 -0.97 -13.02
CA SER A 54 3.02 -1.12 -11.94
C SER A 54 2.01 -2.21 -12.31
N MET A 55 1.94 -3.26 -11.50
CA MET A 55 0.85 -4.23 -11.53
C MET A 55 -0.45 -3.56 -11.10
N ASP A 56 -1.51 -3.83 -11.85
CA ASP A 56 -2.86 -3.33 -11.58
C ASP A 56 -3.46 -3.88 -10.26
N LEU A 57 -4.35 -3.10 -9.64
CA LEU A 57 -5.00 -3.45 -8.38
C LEU A 57 -5.82 -4.74 -8.50
N TYR A 58 -6.62 -4.90 -9.55
CA TYR A 58 -7.53 -6.02 -9.74
C TYR A 58 -6.74 -7.33 -9.92
N GLU A 59 -5.66 -7.27 -10.69
CA GLU A 59 -4.74 -8.41 -10.82
C GLU A 59 -4.07 -8.75 -9.49
N SER A 60 -3.66 -7.74 -8.71
CA SER A 60 -3.04 -8.01 -7.42
C SER A 60 -3.98 -8.64 -6.37
N ILE A 61 -5.27 -8.30 -6.42
CA ILE A 61 -6.31 -8.94 -5.60
C ILE A 61 -6.47 -10.40 -6.03
N ARG A 62 -6.60 -10.66 -7.35
CA ARG A 62 -6.74 -12.00 -7.93
C ARG A 62 -5.55 -12.91 -7.59
N GLU A 63 -4.34 -12.43 -7.78
CA GLU A 63 -3.11 -13.16 -7.45
C GLU A 63 -3.04 -13.52 -5.96
N THR A 64 -3.49 -12.60 -5.08
CA THR A 64 -3.57 -12.85 -3.64
C THR A 64 -4.63 -13.89 -3.28
N GLN A 65 -5.79 -13.92 -3.96
CA GLN A 65 -6.79 -14.98 -3.78
C GLN A 65 -6.23 -16.35 -4.18
N ILE A 66 -5.45 -16.42 -5.26
CA ILE A 66 -4.81 -17.67 -5.71
C ILE A 66 -3.74 -18.10 -4.71
N ALA A 67 -2.91 -17.18 -4.21
CA ALA A 67 -1.93 -17.48 -3.16
C ALA A 67 -2.60 -17.92 -1.84
N LEU A 68 -3.72 -17.32 -1.45
CA LEU A 68 -4.51 -17.76 -0.29
C LEU A 68 -5.05 -19.18 -0.50
N SER A 69 -5.57 -19.49 -1.70
CA SER A 69 -6.02 -20.85 -2.03
C SER A 69 -4.86 -21.86 -1.97
N LEU A 70 -3.69 -21.53 -2.52
CA LEU A 70 -2.49 -22.37 -2.41
C LEU A 70 -2.10 -22.58 -0.93
N PHE A 71 -2.08 -21.52 -0.13
CA PHE A 71 -1.75 -21.55 1.29
C PHE A 71 -2.71 -22.45 2.09
N LEU A 72 -4.03 -22.29 1.89
CA LEU A 72 -5.05 -23.11 2.56
C LEU A 72 -5.04 -24.58 2.11
N ASN A 73 -4.53 -24.87 0.91
CA ASN A 73 -4.27 -26.22 0.43
C ASN A 73 -2.86 -26.75 0.82
N ASN A 74 -2.21 -26.14 1.81
CA ASN A 74 -0.86 -26.48 2.32
C ASN A 74 0.29 -26.35 1.30
N ARG A 75 0.07 -25.68 0.16
CA ARG A 75 1.10 -25.41 -0.87
C ARG A 75 1.86 -24.12 -0.54
N PHE A 76 2.46 -24.10 0.66
CA PHE A 76 3.04 -22.90 1.28
C PHE A 76 4.16 -22.26 0.45
N ASP A 77 5.07 -23.07 -0.11
CA ASP A 77 6.18 -22.57 -0.93
C ASP A 77 5.69 -21.94 -2.24
N GLU A 78 4.62 -22.47 -2.84
CA GLU A 78 4.03 -21.92 -4.06
C GLU A 78 3.26 -20.63 -3.80
N ALA A 79 2.50 -20.58 -2.70
CA ALA A 79 1.88 -19.34 -2.22
C ALA A 79 2.92 -18.25 -1.97
N ARG A 80 4.06 -18.61 -1.33
CA ARG A 80 5.18 -17.69 -1.10
C ARG A 80 5.83 -17.24 -2.40
N ALA A 81 6.17 -18.18 -3.29
CA ALA A 81 6.87 -17.90 -4.54
C ALA A 81 6.05 -16.99 -5.49
N ARG A 82 4.71 -17.06 -5.41
CA ARG A 82 3.80 -16.14 -6.11
C ARG A 82 3.83 -14.72 -5.53
N MET A 83 3.90 -14.59 -4.20
CA MET A 83 3.79 -13.28 -3.52
C MET A 83 5.12 -12.52 -3.38
N GLU A 84 6.23 -13.23 -3.14
CA GLU A 84 7.54 -12.64 -2.82
C GLU A 84 8.14 -11.71 -3.91
N PRO A 85 8.09 -12.03 -5.23
CA PRO A 85 8.75 -11.21 -6.26
C PRO A 85 8.17 -9.80 -6.40
N LEU A 86 6.90 -9.64 -6.06
CA LEU A 86 6.13 -8.39 -6.23
C LEU A 86 5.84 -7.69 -4.89
N ALA A 87 6.28 -8.25 -3.76
CA ALA A 87 6.05 -7.71 -2.42
C ALA A 87 6.66 -6.31 -2.18
N SER A 88 7.60 -5.86 -3.02
CA SER A 88 8.16 -4.50 -2.98
C SER A 88 7.40 -3.50 -3.87
N GLN A 89 6.48 -3.97 -4.72
CA GLN A 89 5.84 -3.20 -5.79
C GLN A 89 4.32 -3.10 -5.65
N SER A 90 3.65 -4.15 -5.14
CA SER A 90 2.18 -4.20 -4.98
C SER A 90 1.80 -4.34 -3.50
N MET A 91 0.82 -3.54 -3.04
CA MET A 91 0.33 -3.57 -1.66
C MET A 91 -0.22 -4.95 -1.25
N TYR A 92 -0.91 -5.62 -2.17
CA TYR A 92 -1.53 -6.93 -1.96
C TYR A 92 -0.49 -8.05 -1.89
N HIS A 93 0.52 -8.01 -2.75
CA HIS A 93 1.65 -8.93 -2.68
C HIS A 93 2.49 -8.73 -1.42
N ALA A 94 2.67 -7.47 -1.00
CA ALA A 94 3.36 -7.13 0.24
C ALA A 94 2.63 -7.68 1.47
N LEU A 95 1.32 -7.45 1.55
CA LEU A 95 0.43 -8.01 2.55
C LEU A 95 0.49 -9.55 2.53
N GLY A 96 0.20 -10.19 1.39
CA GLY A 96 0.17 -11.64 1.24
C GLY A 96 1.47 -12.32 1.63
N TYR A 97 2.62 -11.85 1.11
CA TYR A 97 3.94 -12.35 1.50
C TYR A 97 4.18 -12.15 3.01
N SER A 98 3.85 -10.98 3.57
CA SER A 98 4.03 -10.72 4.99
C SER A 98 3.16 -11.60 5.89
N THR A 99 1.94 -11.93 5.46
CA THR A 99 1.04 -12.87 6.15
C THR A 99 1.59 -14.29 6.14
N ILE A 100 2.12 -14.76 5.02
CA ILE A 100 2.74 -16.10 4.91
C ILE A 100 3.94 -16.22 5.85
N ILE A 101 4.84 -15.23 5.84
CA ILE A 101 6.03 -15.21 6.71
C ILE A 101 5.63 -15.01 8.18
N TYR A 102 4.60 -14.22 8.48
CA TYR A 102 4.03 -14.07 9.82
C TYR A 102 3.50 -15.39 10.38
N ILE A 103 2.66 -16.11 9.62
CA ILE A 103 2.08 -17.38 10.08
C ILE A 103 3.18 -18.41 10.33
N ARG A 104 4.18 -18.50 9.44
CA ARG A 104 5.37 -19.34 9.68
C ARG A 104 6.04 -19.01 11.01
N ALA A 105 6.35 -17.74 11.27
CA ALA A 105 7.00 -17.33 12.52
C ALA A 105 6.17 -17.59 13.78
N MET A 106 4.84 -17.46 13.70
CA MET A 106 3.92 -17.81 14.78
C MET A 106 3.78 -19.33 15.01
N MET A 107 4.08 -20.15 13.99
CA MET A 107 4.02 -21.61 14.07
C MET A 107 5.34 -22.23 14.53
N THR A 108 6.49 -21.70 14.07
CA THR A 108 7.81 -22.19 14.48
C THR A 108 8.24 -21.63 15.82
N CYS A 109 7.83 -20.40 16.15
CA CYS A 109 8.32 -19.62 17.30
C CYS A 109 9.86 -19.50 17.34
N GLU A 110 10.53 -19.71 16.21
CA GLU A 110 11.98 -19.58 16.09
C GLU A 110 12.36 -18.10 15.99
N ARG A 111 13.39 -17.69 16.75
CA ARG A 111 13.81 -16.28 16.81
C ARG A 111 14.16 -15.72 15.44
N GLU A 112 14.82 -16.50 14.59
CA GLU A 112 15.20 -16.10 13.22
C GLU A 112 13.97 -15.84 12.34
N ASP A 113 12.93 -16.68 12.44
CA ASP A 113 11.67 -16.50 11.74
C ASP A 113 10.89 -15.28 12.26
N ILE A 114 10.85 -15.07 13.57
CA ILE A 114 10.21 -13.89 14.21
C ILE A 114 10.90 -12.59 13.77
N GLU A 115 12.24 -12.55 13.78
CA GLU A 115 13.03 -11.41 13.31
C GLU A 115 12.79 -11.15 11.81
N LYS A 116 12.76 -12.21 10.99
CA LYS A 116 12.42 -12.12 9.56
C LYS A 116 11.00 -11.57 9.36
N ALA A 117 10.00 -12.08 10.08
CA ALA A 117 8.63 -11.60 10.01
C ALA A 117 8.50 -10.13 10.44
N MET A 118 9.22 -9.71 11.49
CA MET A 118 9.25 -8.32 11.95
C MET A 118 9.85 -7.36 10.92
N LYS A 119 10.83 -7.81 10.14
CA LYS A 119 11.36 -7.06 8.98
C LYS A 119 10.36 -7.04 7.83
N VAL A 120 9.92 -8.21 7.35
CA VAL A 120 9.03 -8.32 6.17
C VAL A 120 7.73 -7.53 6.37
N THR A 121 7.10 -7.64 7.54
CA THR A 121 5.88 -6.87 7.85
C THR A 121 6.15 -5.36 7.95
N LYS A 122 7.34 -4.93 8.40
CA LYS A 122 7.75 -3.50 8.38
C LYS A 122 7.80 -3.00 6.94
N ASP A 123 8.47 -3.74 6.09
CA ASP A 123 8.68 -3.39 4.69
C ASP A 123 7.31 -3.38 3.96
N ALA A 124 6.41 -4.31 4.28
CA ALA A 124 5.03 -4.34 3.77
C ALA A 124 4.19 -3.13 4.22
N CYS A 125 4.27 -2.71 5.49
CA CYS A 125 3.67 -1.43 5.92
C CYS A 125 4.21 -0.25 5.11
N SER A 126 5.52 -0.18 4.86
CA SER A 126 6.13 0.87 4.02
C SER A 126 5.79 0.75 2.54
N VAL A 127 5.39 -0.43 2.05
CA VAL A 127 4.81 -0.58 0.70
C VAL A 127 3.42 0.03 0.68
N CYS A 128 2.52 -0.40 1.57
CA CYS A 128 1.15 0.11 1.63
C CYS A 128 1.11 1.63 1.85
N ASP A 129 1.96 2.18 2.74
CA ASP A 129 2.00 3.61 3.05
C ASP A 129 2.43 4.51 1.87
N ARG A 130 3.08 3.95 0.83
CA ARG A 130 3.35 4.68 -0.42
C ARG A 130 2.11 4.87 -1.29
N PHE A 131 1.13 3.99 -1.17
CA PHE A 131 -0.16 4.05 -1.90
C PHE A 131 -1.27 4.71 -1.08
N ARG A 132 -1.07 4.89 0.23
CA ARG A 132 -2.07 5.55 1.09
C ARG A 132 -2.19 7.04 0.81
N TYR A 133 -3.42 7.52 0.86
CA TYR A 133 -3.70 8.95 0.88
C TYR A 133 -3.04 9.63 2.09
N ARG A 134 -2.18 10.62 1.82
CA ARG A 134 -1.54 11.45 2.85
C ARG A 134 -2.41 12.67 3.16
N TRP A 135 -3.18 12.56 4.24
CA TRP A 135 -3.91 13.66 4.85
C TRP A 135 -2.98 14.84 5.16
N THR A 136 -2.94 15.81 4.25
CA THR A 136 -2.09 16.99 4.44
C THR A 136 -2.81 17.95 5.39
N LEU A 137 -2.07 18.61 6.27
CA LEU A 137 -2.65 19.49 7.31
C LEU A 137 -3.54 20.60 6.70
N THR A 138 -3.23 21.04 5.48
CA THR A 138 -4.07 21.93 4.67
C THR A 138 -5.47 21.38 4.42
N ASP A 139 -5.61 20.10 4.07
CA ASP A 139 -6.92 19.48 3.79
C ASP A 139 -7.80 19.44 5.04
N THR A 140 -7.20 19.27 6.21
CA THR A 140 -7.90 19.27 7.51
C THR A 140 -8.39 20.67 7.91
N VAL A 141 -7.68 21.73 7.47
CA VAL A 141 -8.09 23.12 7.67
C VAL A 141 -9.16 23.51 6.64
N THR A 142 -8.94 23.21 5.35
CA THR A 142 -9.88 23.54 4.27
C THR A 142 -11.21 22.80 4.42
N SER A 143 -11.23 21.51 4.76
CA SER A 143 -12.48 20.76 4.97
C SER A 143 -13.34 21.30 6.13
N ARG A 144 -12.71 21.90 7.14
CA ARG A 144 -13.39 22.56 8.28
C ARG A 144 -13.88 23.97 7.96
N ILE A 145 -13.26 24.67 7.01
CA ILE A 145 -13.62 26.04 6.62
C ILE A 145 -14.64 26.05 5.46
N VAL A 146 -14.52 25.14 4.50
CA VAL A 146 -15.32 25.10 3.27
C VAL A 146 -16.58 24.21 3.41
N GLY A 147 -16.77 23.56 4.54
CA GLY A 147 -17.98 22.77 4.82
C GLY A 147 -18.01 21.43 4.09
N GLY A 148 -17.16 20.49 4.53
CA GLY A 148 -17.52 19.07 4.43
C GLY A 148 -17.47 18.42 3.04
N SER A 149 -16.69 18.93 2.09
CA SER A 149 -16.40 18.17 0.86
C SER A 149 -15.62 16.89 1.19
N GLN A 150 -16.32 15.75 1.16
CA GLN A 150 -15.72 14.42 1.24
C GLN A 150 -14.94 14.19 -0.07
N ARG A 151 -13.60 14.16 -0.01
CA ARG A 151 -12.79 13.81 -1.17
C ARG A 151 -13.09 12.38 -1.61
N ILE A 152 -13.20 12.20 -2.92
CA ILE A 152 -13.31 10.90 -3.57
C ILE A 152 -11.91 10.29 -3.60
N LEU A 153 -11.74 9.12 -2.97
CA LEU A 153 -10.47 8.36 -2.96
C LEU A 153 -10.38 7.48 -4.21
N THR A 154 -9.17 7.10 -4.64
CA THR A 154 -9.01 6.05 -5.66
C THR A 154 -9.23 4.66 -5.05
N ASP A 155 -9.42 3.64 -5.89
CA ASP A 155 -9.54 2.25 -5.39
C ASP A 155 -8.24 1.82 -4.69
N GLU A 156 -7.09 2.19 -5.23
CA GLU A 156 -5.77 1.92 -4.67
C GLU A 156 -5.59 2.60 -3.31
N GLU A 157 -5.99 3.87 -3.15
CA GLU A 157 -5.87 4.60 -1.89
C GLU A 157 -6.72 3.95 -0.78
N MET A 158 -7.94 3.51 -1.12
CA MET A 158 -8.82 2.80 -0.18
C MET A 158 -8.21 1.44 0.21
N HIS A 159 -7.83 0.62 -0.77
CA HIS A 159 -7.22 -0.68 -0.50
C HIS A 159 -5.87 -0.57 0.21
N ALA A 160 -5.11 0.51 0.01
CA ALA A 160 -3.86 0.76 0.72
C ALA A 160 -4.06 1.06 2.21
N GLU A 161 -5.13 1.76 2.60
CA GLU A 161 -5.48 1.96 4.01
C GLU A 161 -5.80 0.62 4.69
N LEU A 162 -6.56 -0.26 4.01
CA LEU A 162 -6.91 -1.58 4.51
C LEU A 162 -5.69 -2.51 4.61
N CYS A 163 -4.90 -2.63 3.54
CA CYS A 163 -3.68 -3.45 3.55
C CYS A 163 -2.67 -2.98 4.60
N TYR A 164 -2.58 -1.67 4.84
CA TYR A 164 -1.78 -1.10 5.91
C TYR A 164 -2.32 -1.44 7.30
N ALA A 165 -3.65 -1.38 7.51
CA ALA A 165 -4.28 -1.77 8.77
C ALA A 165 -3.98 -3.25 9.12
N GLU A 166 -4.11 -4.14 8.14
CA GLU A 166 -3.78 -5.56 8.27
C GLU A 166 -2.30 -5.79 8.56
N CYS A 167 -1.39 -5.19 7.76
CA CYS A 167 0.06 -5.27 8.03
C CYS A 167 0.41 -4.74 9.43
N LEU A 168 -0.22 -3.64 9.87
CA LEU A 168 0.03 -3.05 11.19
C LEU A 168 -0.47 -3.96 12.33
N LEU A 169 -1.54 -4.74 12.11
CA LEU A 169 -1.99 -5.77 13.05
C LEU A 169 -0.94 -6.88 13.20
N LEU A 170 -0.44 -7.44 12.10
CA LEU A 170 0.60 -8.49 12.13
C LEU A 170 1.84 -8.02 12.91
N ARG A 171 2.26 -6.77 12.69
CA ARG A 171 3.38 -6.13 13.40
C ARG A 171 3.11 -5.96 14.89
N ALA A 172 1.88 -5.59 15.25
CA ALA A 172 1.50 -5.44 16.65
C ALA A 172 1.57 -6.78 17.38
N LEU A 173 1.08 -7.86 16.75
CA LEU A 173 1.11 -9.22 17.29
C LEU A 173 2.54 -9.73 17.43
N LEU A 174 3.39 -9.62 16.41
CA LEU A 174 4.81 -9.99 16.49
C LEU A 174 5.58 -9.22 17.59
N THR A 175 5.19 -7.98 17.89
CA THR A 175 5.85 -7.20 18.96
C THR A 175 5.67 -7.86 20.34
N PHE A 176 4.59 -8.61 20.58
CA PHE A 176 4.39 -9.34 21.84
C PHE A 176 5.19 -10.67 21.89
N VAL A 177 5.57 -11.22 20.74
CA VAL A 177 6.32 -12.49 20.64
C VAL A 177 7.84 -12.25 20.59
N GLN A 178 8.28 -11.06 20.16
CA GLN A 178 9.70 -10.74 20.02
C GLN A 178 10.47 -10.73 21.35
N ASP A 179 9.94 -10.09 22.39
CA ASP A 179 10.56 -10.04 23.73
C ASP A 179 9.48 -9.91 24.82
N GLU A 180 9.61 -10.68 25.91
CA GLU A 180 8.68 -10.65 27.06
C GLU A 180 8.84 -9.42 28.00
N ASN A 181 9.45 -8.33 27.51
CA ASN A 181 9.69 -7.14 28.32
C ASN A 181 8.53 -6.12 28.25
N LEU A 182 8.36 -5.34 29.32
CA LEU A 182 7.29 -4.34 29.43
C LEU A 182 7.34 -3.27 28.31
N SER A 183 8.52 -2.98 27.75
CA SER A 183 8.65 -2.04 26.64
C SER A 183 8.00 -2.59 25.36
N SER A 184 8.19 -3.88 25.07
CA SER A 184 7.53 -4.56 23.95
C SER A 184 6.02 -4.63 24.14
N PHE A 185 5.52 -4.90 25.35
CA PHE A 185 4.08 -4.83 25.64
C PHE A 185 3.49 -3.44 25.35
N VAL A 186 4.12 -2.35 25.84
CA VAL A 186 3.66 -0.97 25.60
C VAL A 186 3.72 -0.60 24.11
N LYS A 187 4.78 -1.00 23.40
CA LYS A 187 4.90 -0.81 21.93
C LYS A 187 3.82 -1.57 21.17
N GLY A 188 3.53 -2.81 21.56
CA GLY A 188 2.46 -3.63 20.99
C GLY A 188 1.10 -2.97 21.19
N ALA A 189 0.76 -2.57 22.42
CA ALA A 189 -0.49 -1.89 22.74
C ALA A 189 -0.69 -0.58 21.96
N MET A 190 0.35 0.23 21.78
CA MET A 190 0.29 1.43 20.93
C MET A 190 0.01 1.08 19.46
N LYS A 191 0.63 0.02 18.92
CA LYS A 191 0.35 -0.45 17.54
C LYS A 191 -1.07 -0.98 17.38
N ILE A 192 -1.59 -1.73 18.34
CA ILE A 192 -2.99 -2.20 18.37
C ILE A 192 -3.95 -1.01 18.32
N ARG A 193 -3.69 0.07 19.08
CA ARG A 193 -4.49 1.31 19.01
C ARG A 193 -4.44 1.97 17.63
N SER A 194 -3.26 2.11 17.04
CA SER A 194 -3.12 2.68 15.68
C SER A 194 -3.78 1.82 14.61
N CYS A 195 -3.70 0.49 14.73
CA CYS A 195 -4.37 -0.45 13.86
C CYS A 195 -5.91 -0.30 13.92
N TYR A 196 -6.48 -0.24 15.13
CA TYR A 196 -7.91 0.03 15.30
C TYR A 196 -8.33 1.36 14.67
N GLN A 197 -7.50 2.41 14.78
CA GLN A 197 -7.78 3.69 14.14
C GLN A 197 -7.83 3.60 12.60
N SER A 198 -6.91 2.87 11.96
CA SER A 198 -6.98 2.63 10.51
C SER A 198 -8.19 1.80 10.10
N TYR A 199 -8.60 0.78 10.87
CA TYR A 199 -9.86 0.06 10.59
C TYR A 199 -11.11 0.93 10.78
N ARG A 200 -11.11 1.87 11.73
CA ARG A 200 -12.19 2.85 11.88
C ARG A 200 -12.25 3.82 10.69
N GLU A 201 -11.10 4.17 10.10
CA GLU A 201 -11.06 4.94 8.85
C GLU A 201 -11.55 4.11 7.67
N CYS A 202 -11.15 2.83 7.55
CA CYS A 202 -11.70 1.92 6.55
C CYS A 202 -13.24 1.80 6.66
N GLN A 203 -13.77 1.70 7.87
CA GLN A 203 -15.21 1.70 8.12
C GLN A 203 -15.88 3.02 7.70
N ARG A 204 -15.23 4.16 7.92
CA ARG A 204 -15.72 5.48 7.47
C ARG A 204 -15.76 5.56 5.94
N ILE A 205 -14.72 5.07 5.27
CA ILE A 205 -14.62 4.97 3.81
C ILE A 205 -15.73 4.07 3.25
N LEU A 206 -15.98 2.91 3.87
CA LEU A 206 -17.02 1.95 3.48
C LEU A 206 -18.43 2.56 3.50
N HIS A 207 -18.71 3.47 4.45
CA HIS A 207 -20.00 4.14 4.58
C HIS A 207 -20.13 5.45 3.76
N ALA A 208 -19.09 5.88 3.05
CA ALA A 208 -19.15 7.04 2.16
C ALA A 208 -19.94 6.72 0.87
N GLN A 209 -20.60 7.72 0.26
CA GLN A 209 -21.42 7.53 -0.94
C GLN A 209 -20.61 7.30 -2.25
N GLN A 210 -19.32 7.00 -2.15
CA GLN A 210 -18.40 6.89 -3.30
C GLN A 210 -18.35 5.49 -3.95
N TRP A 211 -19.21 4.55 -3.53
CA TRP A 211 -19.16 3.12 -3.94
C TRP A 211 -20.17 2.71 -5.01
N ASN A 212 -20.97 3.64 -5.55
CA ASN A 212 -22.07 3.29 -6.46
C ASN A 212 -21.60 2.94 -7.87
N ASP A 213 -20.55 3.63 -8.36
CA ASP A 213 -20.04 3.52 -9.74
C ASP A 213 -18.74 2.71 -9.83
N ARG A 214 -18.41 1.93 -8.79
CA ARG A 214 -17.18 1.12 -8.69
C ARG A 214 -17.45 -0.35 -8.92
N ASP A 215 -16.40 -1.09 -9.30
CA ASP A 215 -16.49 -2.53 -9.51
C ASP A 215 -16.96 -3.26 -8.23
N PRO A 216 -17.99 -4.12 -8.30
CA PRO A 216 -18.48 -4.90 -7.17
C PRO A 216 -17.41 -5.76 -6.48
N MET A 217 -16.41 -6.25 -7.21
CA MET A 217 -15.31 -7.05 -6.68
C MET A 217 -14.42 -6.24 -5.73
N VAL A 218 -13.99 -5.04 -6.15
CA VAL A 218 -13.18 -4.11 -5.35
C VAL A 218 -13.91 -3.78 -4.06
N ARG A 219 -15.18 -3.37 -4.18
CA ARG A 219 -16.05 -3.10 -3.04
C ARG A 219 -16.18 -4.32 -2.11
N ALA A 220 -16.45 -5.51 -2.65
CA ALA A 220 -16.63 -6.71 -1.84
C ALA A 220 -15.37 -7.09 -1.05
N HIS A 221 -14.19 -6.97 -1.67
CA HIS A 221 -12.92 -7.20 -0.98
C HIS A 221 -12.68 -6.18 0.13
N PHE A 222 -12.83 -4.88 -0.16
CA PHE A 222 -12.66 -3.83 0.85
C PHE A 222 -13.65 -3.96 2.01
N GLU A 223 -14.92 -4.23 1.69
CA GLU A 223 -16.00 -4.43 2.65
C GLU A 223 -15.75 -5.65 3.54
N SER A 224 -15.29 -6.78 2.97
CA SER A 224 -14.98 -7.98 3.73
C SER A 224 -13.82 -7.78 4.72
N GLY A 225 -12.68 -7.20 4.29
CA GLY A 225 -11.53 -6.96 5.16
C GLY A 225 -11.83 -5.93 6.25
N THR A 226 -12.56 -4.86 5.90
CA THR A 226 -13.02 -3.85 6.86
C THR A 226 -13.94 -4.45 7.92
N ARG A 227 -14.96 -5.22 7.52
CA ARG A 227 -15.89 -5.89 8.46
C ARG A 227 -15.18 -6.94 9.30
N MET A 228 -14.26 -7.71 8.72
CA MET A 228 -13.43 -8.70 9.43
C MET A 228 -12.59 -8.04 10.52
N GLY A 229 -11.84 -6.98 10.19
CA GLY A 229 -11.00 -6.26 11.14
C GLY A 229 -11.79 -5.62 12.27
N VAL A 230 -12.83 -4.85 11.96
CA VAL A 230 -13.71 -4.22 12.98
C VAL A 230 -14.39 -5.29 13.84
N GLY A 231 -14.87 -6.39 13.25
CA GLY A 231 -15.45 -7.52 13.97
C GLY A 231 -14.44 -8.19 14.93
N THR A 232 -13.20 -8.39 14.48
CA THR A 232 -12.10 -8.93 15.29
C THR A 232 -11.80 -8.04 16.49
N PHE A 233 -11.74 -6.71 16.30
CA PHE A 233 -11.54 -5.77 17.39
C PHE A 233 -12.71 -5.74 18.38
N ASN A 234 -13.96 -5.77 17.89
CA ASN A 234 -15.13 -5.86 18.76
C ASN A 234 -15.13 -7.16 19.58
N LEU A 235 -14.74 -8.28 18.97
CA LEU A 235 -14.59 -9.57 19.67
C LEU A 235 -13.49 -9.48 20.73
N MET A 236 -12.30 -8.99 20.40
CA MET A 236 -11.22 -8.78 21.36
C MET A 236 -11.69 -7.95 22.56
N ILE A 237 -12.34 -6.80 22.31
CA ILE A 237 -12.88 -5.92 23.36
C ILE A 237 -13.91 -6.65 24.22
N SER A 238 -14.83 -7.41 23.63
CA SER A 238 -15.85 -8.17 24.39
C SER A 238 -15.26 -9.31 25.25
N THR A 239 -14.09 -9.85 24.86
CA THR A 239 -13.37 -10.87 25.65
C THR A 239 -12.50 -10.30 26.77
N LEU A 240 -12.26 -8.98 26.83
CA LEU A 240 -11.46 -8.39 27.90
C LEU A 240 -12.19 -8.51 29.25
N PRO A 241 -11.58 -9.17 30.27
CA PRO A 241 -12.16 -9.19 31.59
C PRO A 241 -12.36 -7.78 32.14
N SER A 242 -13.51 -7.50 32.74
CA SER A 242 -13.88 -6.18 33.29
C SER A 242 -12.93 -5.67 34.40
N ARG A 243 -11.99 -6.51 34.86
CA ARG A 243 -10.88 -6.14 35.74
C ARG A 243 -9.72 -5.44 35.00
N ILE A 244 -9.48 -5.77 33.73
CA ILE A 244 -8.44 -5.10 32.90
C ILE A 244 -8.89 -3.67 32.53
N LEU A 245 -10.18 -3.46 32.28
CA LEU A 245 -10.75 -2.12 32.08
C LEU A 245 -10.51 -1.21 33.29
N LYS A 246 -10.75 -1.72 34.51
CA LYS A 246 -10.47 -1.00 35.76
C LYS A 246 -8.98 -0.76 36.02
N LEU A 247 -8.11 -1.66 35.59
CA LEU A 247 -6.65 -1.47 35.66
C LEU A 247 -6.18 -0.38 34.68
N LEU A 248 -6.77 -0.27 33.49
CA LEU A 248 -6.49 0.82 32.54
C LEU A 248 -6.93 2.20 33.07
N GLU A 249 -8.00 2.27 33.87
CA GLU A 249 -8.37 3.48 34.61
C GLU A 249 -7.37 3.78 35.74
N PHE A 250 -6.97 2.76 36.50
CA PHE A 250 -6.09 2.89 37.68
C PHE A 250 -4.63 3.20 37.35
N VAL A 251 -4.09 2.71 36.22
CA VAL A 251 -2.71 2.98 35.77
C VAL A 251 -2.51 4.44 35.30
N GLY A 252 -3.59 5.23 35.26
CA GLY A 252 -3.49 6.68 35.21
C GLY A 252 -3.45 7.24 33.79
N PHE A 253 -4.56 7.08 33.04
CA PHE A 253 -4.82 7.97 31.89
C PHE A 253 -5.30 9.38 32.31
N SER A 254 -4.74 9.90 33.40
CA SER A 254 -4.90 11.29 33.83
C SER A 254 -3.71 12.09 33.31
N GLY A 255 -3.83 12.68 32.12
CA GLY A 255 -2.71 13.46 31.58
C GLY A 255 -2.60 13.66 30.06
N ASP A 256 -3.62 13.39 29.24
CA ASP A 256 -3.97 14.34 28.18
C ASP A 256 -5.39 14.10 27.62
N LYS A 257 -6.05 15.17 27.17
CA LYS A 257 -7.46 15.20 26.74
C LYS A 257 -7.73 14.34 25.50
N VAL A 258 -6.69 13.97 24.75
CA VAL A 258 -6.76 13.15 23.51
C VAL A 258 -7.16 11.70 23.78
N SER A 259 -6.78 11.11 24.93
CA SER A 259 -7.08 9.70 25.21
C SER A 259 -8.41 9.45 25.92
N ARG A 260 -9.03 10.48 26.52
CA ARG A 260 -10.40 10.38 27.01
C ARG A 260 -11.36 9.96 25.88
N ASN A 261 -11.13 10.45 24.66
CA ASN A 261 -11.92 10.06 23.49
C ASN A 261 -11.79 8.56 23.15
N PHE A 262 -10.67 7.89 23.46
CA PHE A 262 -10.50 6.47 23.12
C PHE A 262 -11.35 5.56 24.02
N LEU A 263 -11.39 5.83 25.34
CA LEU A 263 -12.29 5.11 26.24
C LEU A 263 -13.76 5.55 26.07
N PHE A 264 -14.04 6.83 25.84
CA PHE A 264 -15.42 7.29 25.60
C PHE A 264 -16.02 6.74 24.31
N LEU A 265 -15.25 6.62 23.21
CA LEU A 265 -15.76 5.98 21.98
C LEU A 265 -16.03 4.48 22.17
N ALA A 266 -15.23 3.78 22.98
CA ALA A 266 -15.52 2.38 23.30
C ALA A 266 -16.83 2.25 24.12
N PHE A 267 -17.09 3.19 25.03
CA PHE A 267 -18.31 3.23 25.82
C PHE A 267 -19.55 3.61 25.00
N GLN A 268 -19.41 4.56 24.06
CA GLN A 268 -20.51 5.10 23.26
C GLN A 268 -20.93 4.23 22.06
N ILE A 269 -20.22 3.12 21.80
CA ILE A 269 -20.59 2.09 20.82
C ILE A 269 -21.35 0.91 21.50
N SER A 270 -21.42 0.89 22.83
CA SER A 270 -22.06 -0.18 23.61
C SER A 270 -23.45 0.20 24.17
N LEU A 271 -24.12 1.17 23.53
CA LEU A 271 -25.46 1.68 23.85
C LEU A 271 -26.23 2.01 22.56
#